data_AF-A0A967QGT8-F1
#
_entry.id   AF-A0A967QGT8-F1
#
_cell.length_a   1.000
_cell.length_b   1.000
_cell.length_c   1.000
_cell.angle_alpha   90.00
_cell.angle_beta   90.00
_cell.angle_gamma   90.00
#
_symmetry.space_group_name_H-M   'P 1'
#
loop_
_entity.id
_entity.type
_entity.pdbx_description
1 polymer ?
#
loop_
_entity_poly.entity_id
_entity_poly.type
_entity_poly.pdbx_seq_one_letter_code
_entity_poly.pdbx_strand_id
1 'polypeptide(L)'
;MLEGAGIDAAIVEGRSLPGAGTVPGAGIPGPVILVEGDAETIWRRLLDSPTPVVARRDERALIIDLRSVEPDHDERLAAALGAACR
;
A
#
# COMPACT_ATOMS: atom_id res chain seq x y z
N MET A 1 -0.65 -2.31 14.03
CA MET A 1 -2.07 -2.31 13.63
C MET A 1 -2.52 -0.86 13.62
N LEU A 2 -3.04 -0.34 12.51
CA LEU A 2 -3.49 1.07 12.40
C LEU A 2 -4.86 1.23 13.09
N GLU A 3 -4.92 1.01 14.40
CA GLU A 3 -6.15 0.92 15.20
C GLU A 3 -6.94 2.25 15.28
N GLY A 4 -6.32 3.39 14.92
CA GLY A 4 -6.97 4.69 14.97
C GLY A 4 -7.95 5.00 13.82
N ALA A 5 -7.97 4.19 12.75
CA ALA A 5 -8.70 4.52 11.52
C ALA A 5 -9.84 3.55 11.15
N GLY A 6 -10.04 2.46 11.92
CA GLY A 6 -11.02 1.42 11.56
C GLY A 6 -10.65 0.63 10.31
N ILE A 7 -9.38 0.63 9.95
CA ILE A 7 -8.82 -0.04 8.77
C ILE A 7 -8.09 -1.29 9.25
N ASP A 8 -8.41 -2.44 8.68
CA ASP A 8 -7.64 -3.66 8.93
C ASP A 8 -6.33 -3.61 8.14
N ALA A 9 -5.35 -2.91 8.72
CA ALA A 9 -4.05 -2.70 8.12
C ALA A 9 -2.90 -2.85 9.11
N ALA A 10 -1.81 -3.45 8.62
CA ALA A 10 -0.60 -3.72 9.39
C ALA A 10 0.66 -3.39 8.58
N ILE A 11 1.66 -2.84 9.27
CA ILE A 11 3.02 -2.75 8.74
C ILE A 11 3.71 -4.09 9.02
N VAL A 12 4.23 -4.73 7.99
CA VAL A 12 4.95 -6.00 8.07
C VAL A 12 6.26 -5.95 7.29
N GLU A 13 7.16 -6.87 7.58
CA GLU A 13 8.31 -7.14 6.71
C GLU A 13 7.84 -7.79 5.41
N GLY A 14 8.04 -7.09 4.30
CA GLY A 14 7.67 -7.52 2.97
C GLY A 14 8.86 -7.61 2.02
N ARG A 15 8.56 -7.94 0.77
CA ARG A 15 9.51 -7.86 -0.32
C ARG A 15 8.93 -6.99 -1.41
N SER A 16 9.77 -6.13 -1.94
CA SER A 16 9.40 -5.36 -3.11
C SER A 16 10.24 -5.78 -4.29
N LEU A 17 9.61 -5.83 -5.44
CA LEU A 17 10.25 -6.19 -6.69
C LEU A 17 10.82 -4.91 -7.32
N PRO A 18 12.15 -4.71 -7.31
CA PRO A 18 12.74 -3.60 -8.02
C PRO A 18 12.47 -3.73 -9.53
N GLY A 19 12.11 -2.60 -10.15
CA GLY A 19 11.99 -2.43 -11.60
C GLY A 19 10.97 -3.35 -12.26
N ALA A 20 9.67 -3.02 -12.22
CA ALA A 20 8.58 -3.55 -13.07
C ALA A 20 8.57 -5.08 -13.40
N GLY A 21 9.25 -5.94 -12.63
CA GLY A 21 9.42 -7.36 -12.92
C GLY A 21 10.57 -7.75 -13.88
N THR A 22 11.51 -6.85 -14.19
CA THR A 22 12.62 -7.14 -15.13
C THR A 22 13.77 -7.95 -14.53
N VAL A 23 13.86 -8.03 -13.20
CA VAL A 23 14.85 -8.85 -12.48
C VAL A 23 14.15 -9.99 -11.73
N PRO A 24 14.13 -11.21 -12.28
CA PRO A 24 13.57 -12.37 -11.59
C PRO A 24 14.37 -12.68 -10.31
N GLY A 25 13.68 -12.87 -9.19
CA GLY A 25 14.24 -13.50 -7.98
C GLY A 25 14.85 -12.57 -6.92
N ALA A 26 15.08 -11.28 -7.19
CA ALA A 26 15.67 -10.35 -6.23
C ALA A 26 14.65 -9.36 -5.66
N GLY A 27 13.73 -9.85 -4.83
CA GLY A 27 12.92 -8.96 -4.00
C GLY A 27 13.78 -8.35 -2.89
N ILE A 28 13.80 -7.02 -2.76
CA ILE A 28 14.53 -6.34 -1.70
C ILE A 28 13.63 -6.30 -0.46
N PRO A 29 14.09 -6.78 0.72
CA PRO A 29 13.32 -6.71 1.96
C PRO A 29 13.02 -5.27 2.38
N GLY A 30 11.92 -5.08 3.10
CA GLY A 30 11.62 -3.83 3.78
C GLY A 30 10.15 -3.70 4.17
N PRO A 31 9.80 -2.58 4.82
CA PRO A 31 8.48 -2.42 5.39
C PRO A 31 7.43 -2.19 4.30
N VAL A 32 6.33 -2.93 4.40
CA VAL A 32 5.13 -2.75 3.57
C VAL A 32 3.90 -2.58 4.46
N ILE A 33 2.93 -1.80 4.00
CA ILE A 33 1.59 -1.81 4.59
C ILE A 33 0.77 -2.87 3.85
N LEU A 34 0.24 -3.83 4.60
CA LEU A 34 -0.84 -4.72 4.16
C LEU A 34 -2.17 -4.13 4.59
N VAL A 35 -3.10 -3.98 3.64
CA VAL A 35 -4.49 -3.61 3.91
C VAL A 35 -5.35 -4.78 3.48
N GLU A 36 -6.06 -5.38 4.43
CA GLU A 36 -6.97 -6.49 4.18
C GLU A 36 -8.33 -5.96 3.69
N GLY A 37 -9.02 -6.79 2.90
CA GLY A 37 -10.34 -6.46 2.34
C GLY A 37 -10.39 -6.60 0.82
N ASP A 38 -11.37 -5.93 0.20
CA ASP A 38 -11.51 -5.90 -1.25
C ASP A 38 -10.41 -5.03 -1.89
N ALA A 39 -9.27 -5.66 -2.16
CA ALA A 39 -8.08 -5.01 -2.70
C ALA A 39 -8.34 -4.29 -4.03
N GLU A 40 -9.26 -4.78 -4.87
CA GLU A 40 -9.60 -4.13 -6.14
C GLU A 40 -10.34 -2.82 -5.89
N THR A 41 -11.39 -2.87 -5.06
CA THR A 41 -12.18 -1.69 -4.72
C THR A 41 -11.33 -0.63 -4.01
N ILE A 42 -10.50 -1.02 -3.04
CA ILE A 42 -9.62 -0.09 -2.32
C ILE A 42 -8.61 0.53 -3.30
N TRP A 43 -7.98 -0.28 -4.16
CA TRP A 43 -7.02 0.24 -5.14
C TRP A 43 -7.63 1.24 -6.12
N ARG A 44 -8.84 0.97 -6.62
CA ARG A 44 -9.54 1.93 -7.50
C ARG A 44 -9.80 3.26 -6.80
N ARG A 45 -10.27 3.22 -5.55
CA ARG A 45 -10.49 4.44 -4.74
C ARG A 45 -9.21 5.22 -4.49
N LEU A 46 -8.09 4.53 -4.29
CA LEU A 46 -6.78 5.16 -4.13
C LEU A 46 -6.30 5.85 -5.42
N LEU A 47 -6.54 5.25 -6.59
CA LEU A 47 -6.26 5.89 -7.87
C LEU A 47 -7.12 7.12 -8.13
N ASP A 48 -8.38 7.10 -7.70
CA ASP A 48 -9.33 8.20 -7.88
C ASP A 48 -9.18 9.30 -6.80
N SER A 49 -8.26 9.14 -5.85
CA SER A 49 -8.02 10.13 -4.81
C SER A 49 -7.32 11.39 -5.35
N PRO A 50 -7.42 12.55 -4.66
CA PRO A 50 -6.79 13.80 -5.12
C PRO A 50 -5.28 13.70 -5.37
N THR A 51 -4.61 12.79 -4.66
CA THR A 51 -3.22 12.40 -4.95
C THR A 51 -3.20 10.90 -5.22
N PRO A 52 -3.23 10.48 -6.51
CA PRO A 52 -3.33 9.07 -6.86
C PRO A 52 -2.24 8.23 -6.21
N VAL A 53 -2.65 7.19 -5.48
CA VAL A 53 -1.74 6.24 -4.84
C VAL A 53 -1.72 4.95 -5.65
N VAL A 54 -0.59 4.65 -6.27
CA VAL A 54 -0.38 3.39 -7.00
C VAL A 54 0.23 2.37 -6.07
N ALA A 55 -0.53 1.31 -5.78
CA ALA A 55 -0.10 0.20 -4.92
C ALA A 55 -0.19 -1.14 -5.66
N ARG A 56 0.46 -2.15 -5.10
CA ARG A 56 0.36 -3.53 -5.59
C ARG A 56 -0.88 -4.19 -4.98
N ARG A 57 -1.53 -5.04 -5.75
CA ARG A 57 -2.63 -5.91 -5.29
C ARG A 57 -2.21 -7.35 -5.43
N ASP A 58 -2.70 -8.19 -4.55
CA ASP A 58 -2.82 -9.63 -4.79
C ASP A 58 -4.25 -10.09 -4.47
N GLU A 59 -4.49 -11.40 -4.48
CA GLU A 59 -5.82 -11.98 -4.25
C GLU A 59 -6.38 -11.72 -2.84
N ARG A 60 -5.56 -11.28 -1.88
CA ARG A 60 -5.93 -11.21 -0.45
C ARG A 60 -5.77 -9.82 0.15
N ALA A 61 -4.87 -9.02 -0.38
CA ALA A 61 -4.54 -7.73 0.22
C ALA A 61 -4.08 -6.70 -0.81
N LEU A 62 -4.24 -5.44 -0.42
CA LEU A 62 -3.49 -4.34 -1.01
C LEU A 62 -2.14 -4.20 -0.29
N ILE A 63 -1.08 -4.02 -1.05
CA ILE A 63 0.30 -3.96 -0.57
C ILE A 63 0.93 -2.65 -1.00
N ILE A 64 1.39 -1.86 -0.04
CA ILE A 64 2.03 -0.56 -0.26
C ILE A 64 3.48 -0.66 0.18
N ASP A 65 4.42 -0.45 -0.75
CA ASP A 65 5.85 -0.45 -0.46
C ASP A 65 6.30 0.92 0.03
N LEU A 66 6.59 1.04 1.32
CA LEU A 66 7.00 2.31 1.94
C LEU A 66 8.34 2.81 1.42
N ARG A 67 9.16 1.96 0.80
CA ARG A 67 10.44 2.39 0.20
C ARG A 67 10.26 3.22 -1.09
N SER A 68 9.04 3.22 -1.64
CA SER A 68 8.66 4.08 -2.76
C SER A 68 7.89 5.34 -2.31
N VAL A 69 7.71 5.51 -1.00
CA VAL A 69 6.99 6.64 -0.40
C VAL A 69 8.03 7.57 0.22
N GLU A 70 8.08 8.82 -0.25
CA GLU A 70 8.89 9.84 0.40
C GLU A 70 8.30 10.15 1.78
N PRO A 71 9.13 10.33 2.84
CA PRO A 71 8.63 10.58 4.20
C PRO A 71 7.65 11.76 4.31
N ASP A 72 7.84 12.81 3.53
CA ASP A 72 6.95 13.99 3.47
C ASP A 72 5.56 13.68 2.86
N HIS A 73 5.34 12.45 2.38
CA HIS A 73 4.07 11.97 1.85
C HIS A 73 3.28 11.12 2.86
N ASP A 74 3.81 10.84 4.05
CA ASP A 74 3.17 9.97 5.04
C ASP A 74 1.75 10.43 5.40
N GLU A 75 1.55 11.74 5.67
CA GLU A 75 0.23 12.30 5.99
C GLU A 75 -0.76 12.17 4.83
N ARG A 76 -0.28 12.39 3.59
CA ARG A 76 -1.11 12.27 2.38
C ARG A 76 -1.52 10.82 2.14
N LEU A 77 -0.59 9.89 2.33
CA LEU A 77 -0.83 8.46 2.22
C LEU A 77 -1.85 7.99 3.29
N ALA A 78 -1.66 8.40 4.54
CA ALA A 78 -2.59 8.07 5.63
C ALA A 78 -4.01 8.59 5.35
N ALA A 79 -4.13 9.83 4.85
CA ALA A 79 -5.42 10.40 4.49
C ALA A 79 -6.10 9.64 3.33
N ALA A 80 -5.33 9.29 2.28
CA ALA A 80 -5.84 8.52 1.15
C ALA A 80 -6.32 7.12 1.59
N LEU A 81 -5.56 6.43 2.44
CA LEU A 81 -5.95 5.13 2.98
C LEU A 81 -7.20 5.23 3.86
N GLY A 82 -7.28 6.24 4.72
CA GLY A 82 -8.47 6.51 5.53
C GLY A 82 -9.72 6.81 4.71
N ALA A 83 -9.60 7.42 3.54
CA ALA A 83 -10.72 7.64 2.64
C ALA A 83 -11.10 6.38 1.86
N ALA A 84 -10.11 5.62 1.36
CA ALA A 84 -10.34 4.45 0.50
C ALA A 84 -10.91 3.23 1.25
N CYS A 85 -10.59 3.10 2.55
CA CYS A 85 -10.95 1.94 3.36
C CYS A 85 -12.27 2.10 4.15
N ARG A 86 -12.96 3.24 4.01
CA ARG A 86 -14.32 3.45 4.54
C ARG A 86 -15.40 2.96 3.58
#